data_AF-A0A060YYB6-F1
#
_entry.id   AF-A0A060YYB6-F1
#
_cell.length_a   1.000
_cell.length_b   1.000
_cell.length_c   1.000
_cell.angle_alpha   90.00
_cell.angle_beta   90.00
_cell.angle_gamma   90.00
#
_symmetry.space_group_name_H-M   'P 1'
#
loop_
_entity.id
_entity.type
_entity.pdbx_description
1 polymer ?
#
loop_
_entity_poly.entity_id
_entity_poly.type
_entity_poly.pdbx_seq_one_letter_code
_entity_poly.pdbx_strand_id
1 'polypeptide(L)'
;MLTGILLANGTLPPPILTSLFSDNVVKEGISASFAVKLFKAWISEKDANAVTSALRKANLDKKLLELFPASKQNVEHFSKYFNEAGLKELSDFMRVQQSQGTRKELQKELQERLSQDCPIREMVVYVKEEMKRSALQEQAVIGLLWNILMNAVEWNKKEELVTEQALKHLKHYAPLLAAFSTQGQSELVLLLRIQEYCYDNIHFMKSFSKIVVLFYKADVLSEEAILRWYKDTHTTKGKGVFVEQMKKFVEWLQNAEEESESEGEED
;
A
#
# COMPACT_ATOMS: atom_id res chain seq x y z
N MET A 1 35.89 -5.89 -8.23
CA MET A 1 36.02 -4.76 -9.18
C MET A 1 36.33 -3.51 -8.38
N LEU A 2 37.44 -2.82 -8.70
CA LEU A 2 37.98 -1.73 -7.85
C LEU A 2 36.97 -0.60 -7.62
N THR A 3 36.25 -0.15 -8.65
CA THR A 3 35.26 0.94 -8.54
C THR A 3 34.18 0.64 -7.49
N GLY A 4 33.73 -0.61 -7.38
CA GLY A 4 32.70 -1.00 -6.40
C GLY A 4 33.23 -0.92 -4.96
N ILE A 5 34.48 -1.30 -4.74
CA ILE A 5 35.16 -1.22 -3.43
C ILE A 5 35.38 0.25 -3.04
N LEU A 6 35.81 1.08 -4.00
CA LEU A 6 36.04 2.51 -3.75
C LEU A 6 34.73 3.26 -3.44
N LEU A 7 33.62 2.90 -4.09
CA LEU A 7 32.28 3.42 -3.75
C LEU A 7 31.83 2.94 -2.38
N ALA A 8 32.04 1.66 -2.07
CA ALA A 8 31.69 1.06 -0.78
C ALA A 8 32.39 1.71 0.41
N ASN A 9 33.63 2.13 0.22
CA ASN A 9 34.44 2.80 1.24
C ASN A 9 34.34 4.33 1.19
N GLY A 10 33.49 4.89 0.32
CA GLY A 10 33.26 6.34 0.21
C GLY A 10 34.41 7.12 -0.42
N THR A 11 35.41 6.43 -0.99
CA THR A 11 36.53 7.06 -1.71
C THR A 11 36.09 7.65 -3.05
N LEU A 12 35.11 7.01 -3.71
CA LEU A 12 34.44 7.57 -4.89
C LEU A 12 33.00 7.98 -4.53
N PRO A 13 32.52 9.13 -5.04
CA PRO A 13 31.14 9.53 -4.82
C PRO A 13 30.21 8.85 -5.85
N PRO A 14 28.98 8.42 -5.46
CA PRO A 14 28.06 7.74 -6.38
C PRO A 14 27.73 8.45 -7.71
N PRO A 15 27.72 9.80 -7.81
CA PRO A 15 27.54 10.50 -9.09
C PRO A 15 28.49 10.10 -10.22
N ILE A 16 29.64 9.46 -9.94
CA ILE A 16 30.52 8.89 -10.98
C ILE A 16 29.81 7.88 -11.89
N LEU A 17 28.75 7.24 -11.37
CA LEU A 17 27.93 6.27 -12.11
C LEU A 17 27.06 6.90 -13.19
N THR A 18 26.93 8.22 -13.24
CA THR A 18 26.16 8.91 -14.30
C THR A 18 26.66 8.59 -15.71
N SER A 19 27.96 8.33 -15.84
CA SER A 19 28.59 7.89 -17.09
C SER A 19 28.02 6.58 -17.66
N LEU A 20 27.48 5.71 -16.80
CA LEU A 20 26.86 4.45 -17.22
C LEU A 20 25.56 4.65 -17.99
N PHE A 21 24.89 5.79 -17.84
CA PHE A 21 23.63 6.06 -18.52
C PHE A 21 23.81 6.73 -19.89
N SER A 22 25.05 6.82 -20.38
CA SER A 22 25.33 7.41 -21.69
C SER A 22 24.94 6.47 -22.84
N ASP A 23 24.28 7.01 -23.86
CA ASP A 23 23.70 6.24 -24.98
C ASP A 23 24.68 5.26 -25.63
N ASN A 24 25.93 5.66 -25.83
CA ASN A 24 26.94 4.82 -26.48
C ASN A 24 27.26 3.58 -25.63
N VAL A 25 27.48 3.77 -24.33
CA VAL A 25 27.83 2.70 -23.37
C VAL A 25 26.64 1.78 -23.11
N VAL A 26 25.42 2.31 -23.17
CA VAL A 26 24.17 1.57 -23.03
C VAL A 26 23.89 0.70 -24.27
N LYS A 27 24.03 1.26 -25.48
CA LYS A 27 23.81 0.52 -26.75
C LYS A 27 24.79 -0.63 -26.93
N GLU A 28 26.04 -0.46 -26.49
CA GLU A 28 27.08 -1.50 -26.53
C GLU A 28 26.90 -2.57 -25.45
N GLY A 29 25.93 -2.44 -24.53
CA GLY A 29 25.70 -3.37 -23.42
C GLY A 29 26.78 -3.32 -22.33
N ILE A 30 27.72 -2.38 -22.43
CA ILE A 30 28.79 -2.17 -21.46
C ILE A 30 28.21 -1.68 -20.14
N SER A 31 27.19 -0.82 -20.19
CA SER A 31 26.55 -0.25 -18.99
C SER A 31 26.05 -1.33 -18.03
N ALA A 32 25.13 -2.18 -18.49
CA ALA A 32 24.54 -3.24 -17.67
C ALA A 32 25.58 -4.29 -17.21
N SER A 33 26.54 -4.66 -18.08
CA SER A 33 27.57 -5.65 -17.73
C SER A 33 28.59 -5.12 -16.71
N PHE A 34 28.97 -3.84 -16.81
CA PHE A 34 29.79 -3.15 -15.82
C PHE A 34 29.04 -3.00 -14.50
N ALA A 35 27.78 -2.56 -14.53
CA ALA A 35 26.94 -2.39 -13.35
C ALA A 35 26.82 -3.68 -12.53
N VAL A 36 26.69 -4.84 -13.16
CA VAL A 36 26.70 -6.14 -12.47
C VAL A 36 28.00 -6.36 -11.69
N LYS A 37 29.15 -6.18 -12.33
CA LYS A 37 30.46 -6.38 -11.68
C LYS A 37 30.69 -5.37 -10.55
N LEU A 38 30.23 -4.14 -10.75
CA LEU A 38 30.30 -3.06 -9.80
C LEU A 38 29.48 -3.35 -8.55
N PHE A 39 28.18 -3.63 -8.72
CA PHE A 39 27.28 -3.87 -7.60
C PHE A 39 27.62 -5.14 -6.84
N LYS A 40 28.07 -6.20 -7.52
CA LYS A 40 28.62 -7.39 -6.84
C LYS A 40 29.77 -7.04 -5.90
N ALA A 41 30.72 -6.25 -6.38
CA ALA A 41 31.87 -5.84 -5.57
C ALA A 41 31.45 -4.93 -4.41
N TRP A 42 30.52 -4.00 -4.63
CA TRP A 42 30.01 -3.11 -3.58
C TRP A 42 29.23 -3.89 -2.51
N ILE A 43 28.31 -4.77 -2.90
CA ILE A 43 27.54 -5.60 -1.98
C ILE A 43 28.45 -6.54 -1.19
N SER A 44 29.47 -7.12 -1.82
CA SER A 44 30.44 -7.98 -1.12
C SER A 44 31.29 -7.24 -0.10
N GLU A 45 31.56 -5.95 -0.31
CA GLU A 45 32.35 -5.12 0.61
C GLU A 45 31.49 -4.56 1.77
N LYS A 46 30.19 -4.38 1.53
CA LYS A 46 29.22 -3.88 2.50
C LYS A 46 27.97 -4.77 2.47
N ASP A 47 26.89 -4.26 1.91
CA ASP A 47 25.63 -4.96 1.71
C ASP A 47 24.76 -4.23 0.66
N ALA A 48 23.61 -4.80 0.31
CA ALA A 48 22.68 -4.20 -0.64
C ALA A 48 22.01 -2.91 -0.13
N ASN A 49 21.86 -2.74 1.17
CA ASN A 49 21.26 -1.53 1.76
C ASN A 49 22.20 -0.32 1.59
N ALA A 50 23.51 -0.53 1.71
CA ALA A 50 24.53 0.49 1.48
C ALA A 50 24.48 0.98 0.02
N VAL A 51 24.36 0.05 -0.95
CA VAL A 51 24.22 0.39 -2.37
C VAL A 51 22.96 1.20 -2.63
N THR A 52 21.80 0.67 -2.24
CA THR A 52 20.51 1.31 -2.51
C THR A 52 20.37 2.66 -1.81
N SER A 53 20.89 2.80 -0.58
CA SER A 53 20.92 4.07 0.14
C SER A 53 21.84 5.11 -0.53
N ALA A 54 23.01 4.69 -1.01
CA ALA A 54 23.94 5.58 -1.72
C ALA A 54 23.35 6.05 -3.06
N LEU A 55 22.69 5.17 -3.80
CA LEU A 55 22.00 5.51 -5.05
C LEU A 55 20.86 6.50 -4.82
N ARG A 56 20.03 6.29 -3.78
CA ARG A 56 18.97 7.23 -3.39
C ARG A 56 19.52 8.60 -3.02
N LYS A 57 20.57 8.67 -2.20
CA LYS A 57 21.22 9.94 -1.81
C LYS A 57 21.75 10.71 -3.02
N ALA A 58 22.17 10.01 -4.06
CA ALA A 58 22.66 10.60 -5.30
C ALA A 58 21.58 10.78 -6.39
N ASN A 59 20.31 10.48 -6.09
CA ASN A 59 19.19 10.49 -7.05
C ASN A 59 19.41 9.60 -8.29
N LEU A 60 20.18 8.51 -8.15
CA LEU A 60 20.47 7.56 -9.23
C LEU A 60 19.55 6.35 -9.22
N ASP A 61 18.83 6.12 -8.12
CA ASP A 61 17.86 5.05 -7.96
C ASP A 61 16.75 5.08 -9.02
N LYS A 62 16.35 6.27 -9.47
CA LYS A 62 15.34 6.43 -10.54
C LYS A 62 15.87 6.16 -11.94
N LYS A 63 17.19 6.14 -12.14
CA LYS A 63 17.85 6.00 -13.44
C LYS A 63 18.33 4.58 -13.72
N LEU A 64 18.13 3.63 -12.80
CA LEU A 64 18.65 2.27 -12.94
C LEU A 64 18.12 1.53 -14.18
N LEU A 65 16.93 1.87 -14.68
CA LEU A 65 16.43 1.34 -15.94
C LEU A 65 17.23 1.87 -17.15
N GLU A 66 17.83 3.06 -17.06
CA GLU A 66 18.69 3.65 -18.09
C GLU A 66 20.01 2.89 -18.30
N LEU A 67 20.30 1.86 -17.49
CA LEU A 67 21.39 0.91 -17.77
C LEU A 67 21.14 0.08 -19.04
N PHE A 68 19.90 0.05 -19.52
CA PHE A 68 19.46 -0.70 -20.68
C PHE A 68 18.99 0.22 -21.81
N PRO A 69 19.07 -0.23 -23.08
CA PRO A 69 18.50 0.50 -24.20
C PRO A 69 16.99 0.75 -24.02
N ALA A 70 16.46 1.83 -24.59
CA ALA A 70 15.05 2.23 -24.47
C ALA A 70 14.03 1.08 -24.66
N SER A 71 14.30 0.16 -25.60
CA SER A 71 13.45 -1.00 -25.87
C SER A 71 13.38 -2.03 -24.72
N LYS A 72 14.21 -1.90 -23.69
CA LYS A 72 14.39 -2.83 -22.58
C LYS A 72 14.30 -2.15 -21.20
N GLN A 73 13.90 -0.87 -21.14
CA GLN A 73 13.77 -0.12 -19.90
C GLN A 73 12.46 -0.45 -19.18
N ASN A 74 12.35 -1.69 -18.68
CA ASN A 74 11.25 -2.13 -17.84
C ASN A 74 11.76 -2.98 -16.68
N VAL A 75 10.94 -3.06 -15.62
CA VAL A 75 11.33 -3.72 -14.36
C VAL A 75 11.45 -5.22 -14.53
N GLU A 76 10.69 -5.82 -15.44
CA GLU A 76 10.75 -7.24 -15.76
C GLU A 76 12.13 -7.60 -16.34
N HIS A 77 12.59 -6.86 -17.34
CA HIS A 77 13.90 -7.06 -17.96
C HIS A 77 15.03 -6.79 -16.97
N PHE A 78 14.96 -5.67 -16.25
CA PHE A 78 15.94 -5.35 -15.20
C PHE A 78 16.04 -6.50 -14.20
N SER A 79 14.90 -6.93 -13.67
CA SER A 79 14.87 -7.95 -12.62
C SER A 79 15.38 -9.30 -13.12
N LYS A 80 15.02 -9.70 -14.35
CA LYS A 80 15.52 -10.93 -14.94
C LYS A 80 17.05 -10.89 -15.07
N TYR A 81 17.57 -9.82 -15.65
CA TYR A 81 19.01 -9.66 -15.89
C TYR A 81 19.83 -9.65 -14.60
N PHE A 82 19.40 -8.89 -13.58
CA PHE A 82 20.10 -8.81 -12.30
C PHE A 82 19.91 -10.08 -11.45
N ASN A 83 18.77 -10.77 -11.54
CA ASN A 83 18.57 -12.07 -10.88
C ASN A 83 19.47 -13.17 -11.47
N GLU A 84 19.57 -13.27 -12.79
CA GLU A 84 20.46 -14.22 -13.48
C GLU A 84 21.93 -13.95 -13.12
N ALA A 85 22.26 -12.69 -12.82
CA ALA A 85 23.57 -12.32 -12.31
C ALA A 85 23.75 -12.59 -10.80
N GLY A 86 22.76 -13.03 -10.04
CA GLY A 86 22.85 -13.25 -8.59
C GLY A 86 22.78 -11.97 -7.75
N LEU A 87 22.11 -10.93 -8.25
CA LEU A 87 21.88 -9.64 -7.58
C LEU A 87 20.38 -9.46 -7.29
N LYS A 88 19.78 -10.43 -6.59
CA LYS A 88 18.33 -10.47 -6.34
C LYS A 88 17.85 -9.25 -5.55
N GLU A 89 18.65 -8.78 -4.62
CA GLU A 89 18.35 -7.64 -3.74
C GLU A 89 18.13 -6.35 -4.54
N LEU A 90 18.85 -6.16 -5.65
CA LEU A 90 18.65 -5.01 -6.54
C LEU A 90 17.37 -5.14 -7.38
N SER A 91 17.05 -6.34 -7.82
CA SER A 91 15.78 -6.62 -8.51
C SER A 91 14.59 -6.37 -7.58
N ASP A 92 14.66 -6.86 -6.34
CA ASP A 92 13.63 -6.67 -5.33
C ASP A 92 13.47 -5.19 -4.99
N PHE A 93 14.59 -4.46 -4.85
CA PHE A 93 14.59 -3.01 -4.69
C PHE A 93 13.84 -2.29 -5.83
N MET A 94 14.11 -2.64 -7.09
CA MET A 94 13.46 -2.02 -8.25
C MET A 94 11.96 -2.29 -8.30
N ARG A 95 11.52 -3.52 -7.99
CA ARG A 95 10.07 -3.83 -7.90
C ARG A 95 9.40 -3.03 -6.80
N VAL A 96 10.02 -2.95 -5.62
CA VAL A 96 9.50 -2.16 -4.51
C VAL A 96 9.39 -0.70 -4.92
N GLN A 97 10.42 -0.13 -5.55
CA GLN A 97 10.42 1.26 -6.01
C GLN A 97 9.34 1.54 -7.05
N GLN A 98 9.14 0.66 -8.04
CA GLN A 98 8.07 0.79 -9.04
C GLN A 98 6.68 0.73 -8.39
N SER A 99 6.46 -0.23 -7.49
CA SER A 99 5.17 -0.37 -6.78
C SER A 99 4.88 0.86 -5.92
N GLN A 100 5.90 1.42 -5.24
CA GLN A 100 5.78 2.65 -4.46
C GLN A 100 5.50 3.86 -5.34
N GLY A 101 6.18 3.99 -6.48
CA GLY A 101 5.94 5.07 -7.45
C GLY A 101 4.51 5.04 -7.99
N THR A 102 4.05 3.86 -8.41
CA THR A 102 2.66 3.64 -8.86
C THR A 102 1.66 4.04 -7.80
N ARG A 103 1.84 3.59 -6.54
CA ARG A 103 0.94 3.93 -5.44
C ARG A 103 0.91 5.43 -5.16
N LYS A 104 2.05 6.11 -5.23
CA LYS A 104 2.13 7.57 -5.03
C LYS A 104 1.41 8.35 -6.13
N GLU A 105 1.56 7.92 -7.38
CA GLU A 105 0.86 8.56 -8.49
C GLU A 105 -0.65 8.37 -8.38
N LEU A 106 -1.08 7.12 -8.13
CA LEU A 106 -2.49 6.80 -7.88
C LEU A 106 -3.05 7.63 -6.71
N GLN A 107 -2.28 7.77 -5.63
CA GLN A 107 -2.68 8.57 -4.48
C GLN A 107 -2.95 10.03 -4.87
N LYS A 108 -2.02 10.62 -5.62
CA LYS A 108 -2.10 12.02 -6.05
C LYS A 108 -3.33 12.25 -6.94
N GLU A 109 -3.52 11.42 -7.96
CA GLU A 109 -4.65 11.53 -8.88
C GLU A 109 -5.99 11.34 -8.17
N LEU A 110 -6.09 10.40 -7.22
CA LEU A 110 -7.30 10.21 -6.43
C LEU A 110 -7.60 11.38 -5.49
N GLN A 111 -6.57 12.00 -4.90
CA GLN A 111 -6.73 13.22 -4.11
C GLN A 111 -7.24 14.39 -4.97
N GLU A 112 -6.72 14.53 -6.19
CA GLU A 112 -7.19 15.53 -7.15
C GLU A 112 -8.66 15.29 -7.57
N ARG A 113 -9.05 14.04 -7.80
CA ARG A 113 -10.45 13.71 -8.12
C ARG A 113 -11.41 13.96 -6.97
N LEU A 114 -10.98 13.70 -5.73
CA LEU A 114 -11.76 14.00 -4.54
C LEU A 114 -11.95 15.50 -4.34
N SER A 115 -10.93 16.32 -4.60
CA SER A 115 -11.05 17.78 -4.49
C SER A 115 -11.92 18.41 -5.58
N GLN A 116 -12.17 17.68 -6.66
CA GLN A 116 -13.05 18.06 -7.76
C GLN A 116 -14.49 17.54 -7.61
N ASP A 117 -14.84 16.92 -6.48
CA ASP A 117 -16.16 16.29 -6.24
C ASP A 117 -16.56 15.31 -7.36
N CYS A 118 -15.59 14.57 -7.90
CA CYS A 118 -15.80 13.60 -8.97
C CYS A 118 -16.82 12.52 -8.53
N PRO A 119 -17.78 12.11 -9.39
CA PRO A 119 -18.74 11.08 -9.04
C PRO A 119 -18.06 9.76 -8.62
N ILE A 120 -18.53 9.17 -7.52
CA ILE A 120 -17.97 7.92 -6.96
C ILE A 120 -17.89 6.81 -8.01
N ARG A 121 -18.89 6.71 -8.90
CA ARG A 121 -18.90 5.70 -9.98
C ARG A 121 -17.70 5.86 -10.92
N GLU A 122 -17.33 7.09 -11.27
CA GLU A 122 -16.18 7.36 -12.14
C GLU A 122 -14.86 7.04 -11.42
N MET A 123 -14.78 7.37 -10.12
CA MET A 123 -13.64 6.98 -9.30
C MET A 123 -13.46 5.47 -9.24
N VAL A 124 -14.55 4.71 -9.06
CA VAL A 124 -14.51 3.23 -9.06
C VAL A 124 -13.98 2.69 -10.40
N VAL A 125 -14.45 3.23 -11.53
CA VAL A 125 -13.98 2.82 -12.86
C VAL A 125 -12.48 3.08 -13.00
N TYR A 126 -12.06 4.31 -12.67
CA TYR A 126 -10.66 4.71 -12.75
C TYR A 126 -9.75 3.81 -11.90
N VAL A 127 -10.08 3.57 -10.63
CA VAL A 127 -9.26 2.72 -9.75
C VAL A 127 -9.20 1.28 -10.26
N LYS A 128 -10.32 0.74 -10.80
CA LYS A 128 -10.32 -0.61 -11.40
C LYS A 128 -9.42 -0.71 -12.64
N GLU A 129 -9.35 0.34 -13.46
CA GLU A 129 -8.44 0.40 -14.62
C GLU A 129 -6.98 0.47 -14.18
N GLU A 130 -6.66 1.29 -13.17
CA GLU A 130 -5.32 1.39 -12.59
C GLU A 130 -4.86 0.08 -11.94
N MET A 131 -5.76 -0.62 -11.24
CA MET A 131 -5.49 -1.94 -10.69
C MET A 131 -5.07 -2.94 -11.78
N LYS A 132 -5.75 -2.93 -12.92
CA LYS A 132 -5.42 -3.80 -14.06
C LYS A 132 -4.10 -3.39 -14.69
N ARG A 133 -3.88 -2.09 -14.91
CA ARG A 133 -2.68 -1.56 -15.59
C ARG A 133 -1.41 -1.81 -14.79
N SER A 134 -1.48 -1.70 -13.47
CA SER A 134 -0.32 -1.78 -12.58
C SER A 134 -0.30 -3.02 -11.69
N ALA A 135 -1.18 -3.99 -11.94
CA ALA A 135 -1.35 -5.21 -11.17
C ALA A 135 -1.45 -4.95 -9.64
N LEU A 136 -2.16 -3.88 -9.26
CA LEU A 136 -2.34 -3.53 -7.85
C LEU A 136 -3.35 -4.47 -7.20
N GLN A 137 -2.97 -5.00 -6.05
CA GLN A 137 -3.83 -5.83 -5.22
C GLN A 137 -4.90 -5.00 -4.51
N GLU A 138 -6.10 -5.56 -4.38
CA GLU A 138 -7.25 -4.94 -3.72
C GLU A 138 -6.93 -4.51 -2.29
N GLN A 139 -6.17 -5.33 -1.55
CA GLN A 139 -5.69 -5.05 -0.20
C GLN A 139 -4.83 -3.78 -0.12
N ALA A 140 -4.03 -3.51 -1.15
CA ALA A 140 -3.22 -2.30 -1.19
C ALA A 140 -4.08 -1.07 -1.53
N VAL A 141 -5.08 -1.24 -2.40
CA VAL A 141 -5.99 -0.19 -2.86
C VAL A 141 -6.93 0.24 -1.73
N ILE A 142 -7.56 -0.69 -1.02
CA ILE A 142 -8.49 -0.36 0.07
C ILE A 142 -7.78 0.41 1.20
N GLY A 143 -6.55 0.01 1.55
CA GLY A 143 -5.74 0.73 2.53
C GLY A 143 -5.33 2.12 2.03
N LEU A 144 -5.07 2.29 0.74
CA LEU A 144 -4.80 3.60 0.14
C LEU A 144 -6.04 4.49 0.16
N LEU A 145 -7.20 3.98 -0.26
CA LEU A 145 -8.46 4.70 -0.29
C LEU A 145 -8.84 5.19 1.11
N TRP A 146 -8.75 4.34 2.13
CA TRP A 146 -8.95 4.73 3.52
C TRP A 146 -8.08 5.94 3.91
N ASN A 147 -6.77 5.85 3.66
CA ASN A 147 -5.83 6.92 3.99
C ASN A 147 -6.15 8.23 3.26
N ILE A 148 -6.52 8.14 1.99
CA ILE A 148 -6.89 9.32 1.19
C ILE A 148 -8.16 9.96 1.76
N LEU A 149 -9.22 9.17 1.98
CA LEU A 149 -10.50 9.66 2.47
C LEU A 149 -10.37 10.29 3.86
N MET A 150 -9.61 9.67 4.76
CA MET A 150 -9.45 10.18 6.13
C MET A 150 -8.55 11.42 6.21
N ASN A 151 -7.62 11.60 5.26
CA ASN A 151 -6.76 12.78 5.19
C ASN A 151 -7.37 13.94 4.38
N ALA A 152 -8.46 13.71 3.65
CA ALA A 152 -9.15 14.73 2.88
C ALA A 152 -9.99 15.70 3.75
N VAL A 153 -10.17 15.39 5.03
CA VAL A 153 -11.08 16.12 5.93
C VAL A 153 -10.31 16.70 7.11
N GLU A 154 -10.59 17.96 7.42
CA GLU A 154 -10.21 18.55 8.70
C GLU A 154 -11.23 18.16 9.77
N TRP A 155 -10.77 17.36 10.73
CA TRP A 155 -11.64 16.75 11.74
C TRP A 155 -11.91 17.67 12.92
N ASN A 156 -13.15 17.62 13.41
CA ASN A 156 -13.51 18.29 14.66
C ASN A 156 -12.68 17.72 15.84
N LYS A 157 -12.39 18.57 16.84
CA LYS A 157 -11.67 18.15 18.06
C LYS A 157 -12.62 17.72 19.19
N LYS A 158 -13.92 17.95 19.06
CA LYS A 158 -14.93 17.46 20.00
C LYS A 158 -15.36 16.05 19.58
N GLU A 159 -15.29 15.12 20.53
CA GLU A 159 -15.48 13.68 20.30
C GLU A 159 -16.84 13.32 19.66
N GLU A 160 -17.93 13.94 20.10
CA GLU A 160 -19.27 13.68 19.53
C GLU A 160 -19.40 14.24 18.11
N LEU A 161 -18.93 15.48 17.89
CA LEU A 161 -19.01 16.14 16.58
C LEU A 161 -18.13 15.46 15.54
N VAL A 162 -16.92 15.02 15.93
CA VAL A 162 -16.03 14.31 15.01
C VAL A 162 -16.60 12.96 14.60
N THR A 163 -17.28 12.28 15.54
CA THR A 163 -17.93 11.00 15.24
C THR A 163 -19.04 11.19 14.20
N GLU A 164 -19.92 12.17 14.38
CA GLU A 164 -21.00 12.43 13.41
C GLU A 164 -20.44 12.88 12.04
N GLN A 165 -19.43 13.76 12.06
CA GLN A 165 -18.74 14.20 10.84
C GLN A 165 -18.12 13.02 10.09
N ALA A 166 -17.42 12.13 10.81
CA ALA A 166 -16.80 10.94 10.24
C ALA A 166 -17.83 9.99 9.65
N LEU A 167 -18.92 9.71 10.36
CA LEU A 167 -19.98 8.83 9.85
C LEU A 167 -20.63 9.41 8.59
N LYS A 168 -20.87 10.73 8.53
CA LYS A 168 -21.43 11.38 7.34
C LYS A 168 -20.48 11.27 6.14
N HIS A 169 -19.19 11.56 6.35
CA HIS A 169 -18.15 11.47 5.33
C HIS A 169 -17.99 10.04 4.81
N LEU A 170 -17.81 9.08 5.72
CA LEU A 170 -17.61 7.67 5.37
C LEU A 170 -18.86 7.05 4.74
N LYS A 171 -20.06 7.47 5.14
CA LYS A 171 -21.31 7.03 4.49
C LYS A 171 -21.39 7.48 3.04
N HIS A 172 -20.94 8.71 2.74
CA HIS A 172 -20.89 9.19 1.37
C HIS A 172 -19.96 8.33 0.50
N TYR A 173 -18.78 7.97 1.00
CA TYR A 173 -17.79 7.18 0.28
C TYR A 173 -17.91 5.66 0.47
N ALA A 174 -18.91 5.16 1.19
CA ALA A 174 -19.12 3.73 1.39
C ALA A 174 -19.23 2.95 0.06
N PRO A 175 -19.93 3.43 -0.99
CA PRO A 175 -19.97 2.72 -2.28
C PRO A 175 -18.61 2.62 -2.97
N LEU A 176 -17.71 3.58 -2.72
CA LEU A 176 -16.33 3.52 -3.22
C LEU A 176 -15.57 2.41 -2.50
N LEU A 177 -15.65 2.36 -1.17
CA LEU A 177 -14.96 1.36 -0.36
C LEU A 177 -15.49 -0.06 -0.64
N ALA A 178 -16.82 -0.24 -0.73
CA ALA A 178 -17.46 -1.52 -1.04
C ALA A 178 -16.95 -2.13 -2.36
N ALA A 179 -16.66 -1.29 -3.36
CA ALA A 179 -16.14 -1.74 -4.65
C ALA A 179 -14.71 -2.35 -4.58
N PHE A 180 -14.00 -2.15 -3.46
CA PHE A 180 -12.64 -2.62 -3.21
C PHE A 180 -12.49 -3.35 -1.87
N SER A 181 -13.60 -3.83 -1.30
CA SER A 181 -13.65 -4.68 -0.11
C SER A 181 -14.50 -5.92 -0.38
N THR A 182 -14.25 -6.55 -1.54
CA THR A 182 -14.95 -7.75 -2.03
C THR A 182 -14.30 -9.07 -1.60
N GLN A 183 -13.08 -8.99 -1.06
CA GLN A 183 -12.36 -10.14 -0.51
C GLN A 183 -12.24 -10.00 1.01
N GLY A 184 -12.37 -11.10 1.74
CA GLY A 184 -12.22 -11.09 3.21
C GLY A 184 -10.86 -10.53 3.67
N GLN A 185 -9.80 -10.66 2.85
CA GLN A 185 -8.51 -10.07 3.17
C GLN A 185 -8.49 -8.53 3.01
N SER A 186 -9.19 -7.97 2.01
CA SER A 186 -9.31 -6.50 1.86
C SER A 186 -10.17 -5.89 2.96
N GLU A 187 -11.26 -6.57 3.34
CA GLU A 187 -12.11 -6.16 4.46
C GLU A 187 -11.34 -6.16 5.79
N LEU A 188 -10.55 -7.21 6.04
CA LEU A 188 -9.69 -7.28 7.21
C LEU A 188 -8.64 -6.16 7.21
N VAL A 189 -8.02 -5.86 6.06
CA VAL A 189 -7.10 -4.72 5.96
C VAL A 189 -7.82 -3.41 6.29
N LEU A 190 -9.04 -3.20 5.80
CA LEU A 190 -9.82 -2.01 6.13
C LEU A 190 -10.12 -1.93 7.63
N LEU A 191 -10.57 -3.02 8.27
CA LEU A 191 -10.80 -3.09 9.72
C LEU A 191 -9.55 -2.71 10.52
N LEU A 192 -8.39 -3.23 10.13
CA LEU A 192 -7.12 -2.89 10.79
C LEU A 192 -6.76 -1.42 10.62
N ARG A 193 -7.01 -0.84 9.44
CA ARG A 193 -6.79 0.59 9.20
C ARG A 193 -7.72 1.49 10.01
N ILE A 194 -8.99 1.10 10.17
CA ILE A 194 -9.93 1.81 11.05
C ILE A 194 -9.43 1.73 12.50
N GLN A 195 -9.02 0.55 12.96
CA GLN A 195 -8.51 0.34 14.32
C GLN A 195 -7.26 1.19 14.60
N GLU A 196 -6.27 1.15 13.70
CA GLU A 196 -5.05 1.95 13.79
C GLU A 196 -5.38 3.45 13.83
N TYR A 197 -6.26 3.92 12.95
CA TYR A 197 -6.63 5.33 12.87
C TYR A 197 -7.35 5.81 14.14
N CYS A 198 -8.34 5.05 14.62
CA CYS A 198 -9.07 5.38 15.84
C CYS A 198 -8.19 5.34 17.08
N TYR A 199 -7.14 4.51 17.11
CA TYR A 199 -6.17 4.48 18.21
C TYR A 199 -5.21 5.66 18.17
N ASP A 200 -4.63 5.93 17.00
CA ASP A 200 -3.63 6.98 16.82
C ASP A 200 -4.25 8.39 16.93
N ASN A 201 -5.57 8.51 16.80
CA ASN A 201 -6.32 9.76 16.95
C ASN A 201 -7.29 9.71 18.13
N ILE A 202 -6.92 10.33 19.26
CA ILE A 202 -7.66 10.25 20.53
C ILE A 202 -9.14 10.65 20.42
N HIS A 203 -9.49 11.56 19.51
CA HIS A 203 -10.86 12.02 19.31
C HIS A 203 -11.76 10.96 18.65
N PHE A 204 -11.17 9.94 18.01
CA PHE A 204 -11.87 8.85 17.33
C PHE A 204 -12.01 7.58 18.18
N MET A 205 -11.51 7.60 19.42
CA MET A 205 -11.51 6.42 20.28
C MET A 205 -12.90 5.81 20.51
N LYS A 206 -13.98 6.61 20.57
CA LYS A 206 -15.37 6.12 20.65
C LYS A 206 -16.08 6.01 19.30
N SER A 207 -15.41 6.35 18.20
CA SER A 207 -15.99 6.29 16.85
C SER A 207 -15.84 4.91 16.22
N PHE A 208 -14.87 4.10 16.67
CA PHE A 208 -14.52 2.81 16.07
C PHE A 208 -15.74 1.91 15.83
N SER A 209 -16.49 1.57 16.88
CA SER A 209 -17.64 0.66 16.74
C SER A 209 -18.72 1.21 15.82
N LYS A 210 -18.96 2.52 15.86
CA LYS A 210 -19.94 3.19 14.99
C LYS A 210 -19.52 3.15 13.52
N ILE A 211 -18.23 3.29 13.23
CA ILE A 211 -17.69 3.18 11.86
C ILE A 211 -17.83 1.76 11.35
N VAL A 212 -17.49 0.75 12.16
CA VAL A 212 -17.64 -0.66 11.77
C VAL A 212 -19.10 -1.01 11.50
N VAL A 213 -20.02 -0.60 12.38
CA VAL A 213 -21.46 -0.81 12.18
C VAL A 213 -21.98 -0.10 10.93
N LEU A 214 -21.51 1.12 10.64
CA LEU A 214 -21.85 1.82 9.40
C LEU A 214 -21.42 1.02 8.17
N PHE A 215 -20.19 0.50 8.17
CA PHE A 215 -19.64 -0.25 7.05
C PHE A 215 -20.26 -1.63 6.89
N TYR A 216 -20.63 -2.31 7.98
CA TYR A 216 -21.45 -3.52 7.92
C TYR A 216 -22.79 -3.23 7.23
N LYS A 217 -23.52 -2.21 7.69
CA LYS A 217 -24.82 -1.81 7.11
C LYS A 217 -24.77 -1.31 5.67
N ALA A 218 -23.58 -0.97 5.18
CA ALA A 218 -23.36 -0.44 3.84
C ALA A 218 -22.69 -1.47 2.91
N ASP A 219 -22.66 -2.74 3.30
CA ASP A 219 -22.06 -3.85 2.55
C ASP A 219 -20.57 -3.62 2.21
N VAL A 220 -19.86 -2.89 3.07
CA VAL A 220 -18.41 -2.65 2.97
C VAL A 220 -17.64 -3.72 3.76
N LEU A 221 -18.19 -4.18 4.88
CA LEU A 221 -17.59 -5.22 5.72
C LEU A 221 -18.60 -6.35 5.94
N SER A 222 -18.17 -7.58 5.69
CA SER A 222 -18.95 -8.78 6.00
C SER A 222 -18.95 -9.10 7.49
N GLU A 223 -19.92 -9.91 7.89
CA GLU A 223 -19.97 -10.49 9.23
C GLU A 223 -18.70 -11.30 9.52
N GLU A 224 -18.29 -12.14 8.59
CA GLU A 224 -17.15 -13.04 8.72
C GLU A 224 -15.84 -12.27 8.95
N ALA A 225 -15.64 -11.15 8.24
CA ALA A 225 -14.48 -10.30 8.45
C ALA A 225 -14.46 -9.66 9.85
N ILE A 226 -15.61 -9.21 10.34
CA ILE A 226 -15.76 -8.60 11.67
C ILE A 226 -15.51 -9.62 12.77
N LEU A 227 -16.13 -10.81 12.67
CA LEU A 227 -15.93 -11.91 13.61
C LEU A 227 -14.48 -12.39 13.62
N ARG A 228 -13.84 -12.48 12.46
CA ARG A 228 -12.43 -12.85 12.33
C ARG A 228 -11.50 -11.83 12.99
N TRP A 229 -11.74 -10.53 12.75
CA TRP A 229 -11.01 -9.45 13.41
C TRP A 229 -11.16 -9.48 14.93
N TYR A 230 -12.38 -9.75 15.42
CA TYR A 230 -12.68 -9.79 16.84
C TYR A 230 -11.94 -10.93 17.58
N LYS A 231 -11.86 -12.12 16.95
CA LYS A 231 -11.22 -13.30 17.53
C LYS A 231 -9.68 -13.21 17.51
N ASP A 232 -9.09 -13.07 16.33
CA ASP A 232 -7.67 -13.44 16.15
C ASP A 232 -6.82 -12.45 15.35
N THR A 233 -7.42 -11.54 14.58
CA THR A 233 -6.67 -10.73 13.59
C THR A 233 -6.64 -9.24 13.87
N HIS A 234 -6.88 -8.79 15.10
CA HIS A 234 -6.74 -7.39 15.51
C HIS A 234 -5.27 -6.96 15.71
N THR A 235 -4.96 -5.67 15.61
CA THR A 235 -3.64 -5.17 16.05
C THR A 235 -3.55 -5.09 17.58
N THR A 236 -2.33 -5.00 18.14
CA THR A 236 -2.15 -4.74 19.58
C THR A 236 -2.57 -3.32 19.98
N LYS A 237 -2.66 -2.38 19.03
CA LYS A 237 -3.06 -0.99 19.25
C LYS A 237 -4.53 -0.89 19.66
N GLY A 238 -4.80 -0.54 20.91
CA GLY A 238 -6.17 -0.33 21.39
C GLY A 238 -7.02 -1.60 21.48
N LYS A 239 -6.42 -2.81 21.35
CA LYS A 239 -7.14 -4.11 21.34
C LYS A 239 -8.22 -4.19 22.40
N GLY A 240 -7.85 -4.05 23.68
CA GLY A 240 -8.79 -4.24 24.79
C GLY A 240 -9.97 -3.28 24.74
N VAL A 241 -9.72 -2.03 24.34
CA VAL A 241 -10.77 -1.00 24.25
C VAL A 241 -11.71 -1.27 23.08
N PHE A 242 -11.19 -1.61 21.90
CA PHE A 242 -12.02 -1.81 20.72
C PHE A 242 -12.76 -3.15 20.70
N VAL A 243 -12.16 -4.21 21.23
CA VAL A 243 -12.85 -5.49 21.47
C VAL A 243 -14.02 -5.25 22.41
N GLU A 244 -13.82 -4.55 23.53
CA GLU A 244 -14.92 -4.25 24.46
C GLU A 244 -16.03 -3.41 23.79
N GLN A 245 -15.68 -2.40 22.98
CA GLN A 245 -16.67 -1.61 22.25
C GLN A 245 -17.49 -2.42 21.24
N MET A 246 -16.92 -3.48 20.68
CA MET A 246 -17.56 -4.32 19.67
C MET A 246 -18.36 -5.47 20.25
N LYS A 247 -18.17 -5.82 21.52
CA LYS A 247 -18.74 -7.00 22.18
C LYS A 247 -20.24 -7.16 21.91
N LYS A 248 -21.05 -6.14 22.23
CA LYS A 248 -22.52 -6.20 22.03
C LYS A 248 -22.91 -6.39 20.56
N PHE A 249 -22.17 -5.81 19.64
CA PHE A 249 -22.46 -5.93 18.22
C PHE A 249 -22.07 -7.30 17.68
N VAL A 250 -20.95 -7.85 18.15
CA VAL A 250 -20.52 -9.22 17.82
C VAL A 250 -21.48 -10.26 18.40
N GLU A 251 -21.91 -10.10 19.66
CA GLU A 251 -22.95 -10.96 20.25
C GLU A 251 -24.24 -10.92 19.42
N TRP A 252 -24.63 -9.75 18.91
CA TRP A 252 -25.79 -9.62 18.04
C TRP A 252 -25.60 -10.32 16.68
N LEU A 253 -24.43 -10.19 16.04
CA LEU A 253 -24.11 -10.87 14.77
C LEU A 253 -24.25 -12.40 14.93
N GLN A 254 -23.59 -12.94 15.96
CA GLN A 254 -23.62 -14.39 16.24
C GLN A 254 -25.02 -14.92 16.52
N ASN A 255 -25.86 -14.16 17.24
CA ASN A 255 -27.22 -14.59 17.56
C ASN A 255 -28.18 -14.47 16.35
N ALA A 256 -27.93 -13.52 15.44
CA ALA A 256 -28.75 -13.33 14.25
C ALA A 256 -28.60 -14.48 13.25
N GLU A 257 -27.40 -15.09 13.15
CA GLU A 257 -27.18 -16.33 12.40
C GLU A 257 -27.92 -17.52 13.03
N GLU A 258 -27.88 -17.69 14.36
CA GLU A 258 -28.53 -18.82 15.06
C GLU A 258 -30.07 -18.82 14.92
N GLU A 259 -30.71 -17.64 14.87
CA GLU A 259 -32.16 -17.51 14.63
C GLU A 259 -32.55 -17.81 13.16
N SER A 260 -31.66 -17.59 12.21
CA SER A 260 -31.95 -17.81 10.77
C SER A 260 -31.66 -19.23 10.29
N GLU A 261 -30.78 -19.98 10.94
CA GLU A 261 -30.58 -21.41 10.70
C GLU A 261 -31.68 -22.28 11.31
N SER A 262 -32.28 -21.88 12.44
CA SER A 262 -33.34 -22.64 13.12
C SER A 262 -34.72 -22.55 12.46
N GLU A 263 -34.98 -21.54 11.63
CA GLU A 263 -36.20 -21.44 10.81
C GLU A 263 -36.16 -22.28 9.51
N GLY A 264 -35.04 -22.98 9.23
CA GLY A 264 -34.86 -23.80 8.02
C GLY A 264 -35.01 -25.31 8.22
N GLU A 265 -35.25 -25.79 9.45
CA GLU A 265 -35.38 -27.23 9.77
C GLU A 265 -36.83 -27.66 10.10
N GLU A 266 -37.82 -26.77 9.97
CA GLU A 266 -39.24 -27.09 10.06
C GLU A 266 -39.95 -26.88 8.70
N ASP A 267 -39.64 -27.72 7.71
CA ASP A 267 -40.53 -28.03 6.57
C ASP A 267 -40.17 -29.36 5.88
#